data_AF-A0A8C4TGE1-F1
#
_entry.id   AF-A0A8C4TGE1-F1
#
_cell.length_a   1.000
_cell.length_b   1.000
_cell.length_c   1.000
_cell.angle_alpha   90.00
_cell.angle_beta   90.00
_cell.angle_gamma   90.00
#
_symmetry.space_group_name_H-M   'P 1'
#
loop_
_entity.id
_entity.type
_entity.pdbx_description
1 polymer ?
#
loop_
_entity_poly.entity_id
_entity_poly.type
_entity_poly.pdbx_seq_one_letter_code
_entity_poly.pdbx_strand_id
1 'polypeptide(L)'
;MNGWISEIKLKLAGDKKAYYESSQLTIKKNKECIQRLREENKRLHKQLAETLGDERVINDAFQNRQVEKAAMRNKTGKAAIQVMDHKVCDKIKRLNAMKHYTDTRKRRLEELKLQHTQDEQKKQAVQEANEQESEEANLRILENRLEKTQLKCQEAEHVMKVYLKLKDHLQEESLTFQNQLDGLETEIMRQSQELKELQTMSNDAQLAKEAAKTELQHQEEMLFRERREREQILAEYKRLAEERRAHAERVERRVQRAAMQGDDGGADTQRDNLGEVEEEKTITTFEEAFQRIKEATGVTDTQEVVQRFISQGDTQKHLELIKSENEKTLVRLKEERERLQAEFQEMKYSGEAKLSRGQQMLEELAAHLQAEEKRRDDGKENVEKLTRILSNVRAGIEHLADKMQHVKIPRSHLPTVQLPPSSEEYVLDLLSISEQKLLQLMEELQGKDLAVVLKEMEEEEVRANTWKWANLKWNIENKNKFEVKIDTHSKMHIINKYLQAYRQKVFDLRHNRVDVQIAGYKRVNIREAGVF
;
A
#
# COMPACT_ATOMS: atom_id res chain seq x y z
N MET A 1 -124.97 -141.02 43.10
CA MET A 1 -123.63 -140.39 43.17
C MET A 1 -122.61 -140.99 42.17
N ASN A 2 -123.02 -141.70 41.11
CA ASN A 2 -122.09 -142.33 40.14
C ASN A 2 -122.23 -141.81 38.69
N GLY A 3 -123.12 -140.85 38.40
CA GLY A 3 -123.30 -140.29 37.05
C GLY A 3 -122.40 -139.09 36.72
N TRP A 4 -122.12 -138.24 37.71
CA TRP A 4 -121.42 -136.96 37.48
C TRP A 4 -119.88 -137.09 37.32
N ILE A 5 -119.28 -138.19 37.78
CA ILE A 5 -117.81 -138.37 37.72
C ILE A 5 -117.34 -138.78 36.31
N SER A 6 -118.17 -139.44 35.51
CA SER A 6 -117.81 -139.85 34.15
C SER A 6 -117.83 -138.69 33.14
N GLU A 7 -118.68 -137.69 33.34
CA GLU A 7 -118.82 -136.55 32.42
C GLU A 7 -117.64 -135.56 32.54
N ILE A 8 -117.04 -135.44 33.72
CA ILE A 8 -115.85 -134.61 33.94
C ILE A 8 -114.60 -135.23 33.29
N LYS A 9 -114.46 -136.57 33.28
CA LYS A 9 -113.31 -137.25 32.65
C LYS A 9 -113.28 -137.09 31.13
N LEU A 10 -114.43 -137.00 30.45
CA LEU A 10 -114.47 -136.88 29.00
C LEU A 10 -114.08 -135.46 28.52
N LYS A 11 -114.48 -134.41 29.25
CA LYS A 11 -114.12 -133.02 28.90
C LYS A 11 -112.63 -132.73 29.05
N LEU A 12 -111.96 -133.27 30.08
CA LEU A 12 -110.52 -133.08 30.29
C LEU A 12 -109.63 -133.79 29.25
N ALA A 13 -110.11 -134.85 28.60
CA ALA A 13 -109.38 -135.53 27.53
C ALA A 13 -109.44 -134.76 26.20
N GLY A 14 -110.55 -134.10 25.91
CA GLY A 14 -110.72 -133.26 24.71
C GLY A 14 -109.82 -132.03 24.71
N ASP A 15 -109.75 -131.31 25.84
CA ASP A 15 -108.94 -130.09 25.95
C ASP A 15 -107.43 -130.37 25.85
N LYS A 16 -106.96 -131.50 26.37
CA LYS A 16 -105.54 -131.91 26.25
C LYS A 16 -105.12 -132.16 24.80
N LYS A 17 -106.03 -132.70 23.97
CA LYS A 17 -105.74 -132.99 22.56
C LYS A 17 -105.68 -131.71 21.71
N ALA A 18 -106.64 -130.80 21.90
CA ALA A 18 -106.68 -129.52 21.20
C ALA A 18 -105.44 -128.65 21.50
N TYR A 19 -104.97 -128.63 22.75
CA TYR A 19 -103.77 -127.87 23.13
C TYR A 19 -102.49 -128.42 22.48
N TYR A 20 -102.35 -129.76 22.40
CA TYR A 20 -101.18 -130.38 21.77
C TYR A 20 -101.14 -130.12 20.26
N GLU A 21 -102.29 -130.22 19.58
CA GLU A 21 -102.39 -129.94 18.14
C GLU A 21 -102.10 -128.46 17.82
N SER A 22 -102.60 -127.53 18.63
CA SER A 22 -102.31 -126.09 18.50
C SER A 22 -100.81 -125.78 18.72
N SER A 23 -100.18 -126.43 19.71
CA SER A 23 -98.74 -126.27 19.98
C SER A 23 -97.88 -126.80 18.83
N GLN A 24 -98.19 -127.98 18.29
CA GLN A 24 -97.47 -128.56 17.15
C GLN A 24 -97.61 -127.70 15.88
N LEU A 25 -98.80 -127.16 15.62
CA LEU A 25 -99.00 -126.24 14.48
C LEU A 25 -98.18 -124.95 14.64
N THR A 26 -98.09 -124.43 15.86
CA THR A 26 -97.29 -123.24 16.19
C THR A 26 -95.80 -123.52 16.01
N ILE A 27 -95.32 -124.69 16.44
CA ILE A 27 -93.92 -125.12 16.25
C ILE A 27 -93.59 -125.24 14.75
N LYS A 28 -94.50 -125.79 13.95
CA LYS A 28 -94.29 -125.90 12.49
C LYS A 28 -94.21 -124.52 11.82
N LYS A 29 -95.13 -123.61 12.14
CA LYS A 29 -95.09 -122.22 11.66
C LYS A 29 -93.80 -121.50 12.08
N ASN A 30 -93.32 -121.73 13.30
CA ASN A 30 -92.07 -121.15 13.78
C ASN A 30 -90.85 -121.69 13.02
N LYS A 31 -90.82 -123.00 12.72
CA LYS A 31 -89.74 -123.59 11.90
C LYS A 31 -89.69 -123.00 10.48
N GLU A 32 -90.85 -122.84 9.84
CA GLU A 32 -90.95 -122.22 8.51
C GLU A 32 -90.51 -120.73 8.54
N CYS A 33 -90.85 -120.00 9.60
CA CYS A 33 -90.40 -118.61 9.78
C CYS A 33 -88.87 -118.49 9.92
N ILE A 34 -88.25 -119.38 10.71
CA ILE A 34 -86.79 -119.39 10.89
C ILE A 34 -86.06 -119.68 9.58
N GLN A 35 -86.59 -120.59 8.74
CA GLN A 35 -86.01 -120.87 7.43
C GLN A 35 -86.03 -119.64 6.51
N ARG A 36 -87.17 -118.94 6.43
CA ARG A 36 -87.29 -117.69 5.64
C ARG A 36 -86.29 -116.63 6.11
N LEU A 37 -86.15 -116.42 7.42
CA LEU A 37 -85.20 -115.45 7.98
C LEU A 37 -83.73 -115.80 7.70
N ARG A 38 -83.38 -117.10 7.60
CA ARG A 38 -82.02 -117.54 7.25
C ARG A 38 -81.71 -117.30 5.77
N GLU A 39 -82.64 -117.57 4.88
CA GLU A 39 -82.48 -117.29 3.44
C GLU A 39 -82.39 -115.79 3.19
N GLU A 40 -83.19 -114.99 3.88
CA GLU A 40 -83.13 -113.54 3.80
C GLU A 40 -81.79 -112.99 4.30
N ASN A 41 -81.26 -113.49 5.43
CA ASN A 41 -79.92 -113.13 5.88
C ASN A 41 -78.83 -113.47 4.86
N LYS A 42 -78.91 -114.65 4.23
CA LYS A 42 -77.95 -115.05 3.18
C LYS A 42 -78.03 -114.11 1.96
N ARG A 43 -79.23 -113.70 1.57
CA ARG A 43 -79.45 -112.73 0.49
C ARG A 43 -78.87 -111.36 0.84
N LEU A 44 -79.14 -110.86 2.05
CA LEU A 44 -78.65 -109.56 2.52
C LEU A 44 -77.11 -109.53 2.61
N HIS A 45 -76.46 -110.60 3.08
CA HIS A 45 -75.00 -110.68 3.08
C HIS A 45 -74.40 -110.66 1.67
N LYS A 46 -75.04 -111.32 0.70
CA LYS A 46 -74.60 -111.28 -0.70
C LYS A 46 -74.75 -109.88 -1.30
N GLN A 47 -75.88 -109.21 -1.03
CA GLN A 47 -76.10 -107.83 -1.48
C GLN A 47 -75.09 -106.86 -0.84
N LEU A 48 -74.74 -107.06 0.43
CA LEU A 48 -73.74 -106.23 1.12
C LEU A 48 -72.34 -106.42 0.52
N ALA A 49 -71.95 -107.66 0.19
CA ALA A 49 -70.67 -107.93 -0.47
C ALA A 49 -70.61 -107.34 -1.90
N GLU A 50 -71.72 -107.36 -2.64
CA GLU A 50 -71.80 -106.78 -4.00
C GLU A 50 -71.80 -105.24 -4.00
N THR A 51 -72.37 -104.61 -2.97
CA THR A 51 -72.46 -103.14 -2.84
C THR A 51 -71.22 -102.51 -2.21
N LEU A 52 -70.52 -103.21 -1.32
CA LEU A 52 -69.30 -102.73 -0.64
C LEU A 52 -68.01 -103.38 -1.14
N GLY A 53 -68.03 -104.01 -2.32
CA GLY A 53 -66.81 -104.52 -2.94
C GLY A 53 -65.81 -103.40 -3.26
N ASP A 54 -64.61 -103.47 -2.69
CA ASP A 54 -63.50 -102.52 -2.88
C ASP A 54 -63.24 -102.15 -4.36
N GLU A 55 -63.53 -103.06 -5.29
CA GLU A 55 -63.37 -102.84 -6.74
C GLU A 55 -64.29 -101.74 -7.29
N ARG A 56 -65.53 -101.59 -6.80
CA ARG A 56 -66.43 -100.53 -7.29
C ARG A 56 -65.98 -99.15 -6.81
N VAL A 57 -65.56 -99.06 -5.54
CA VAL A 57 -65.10 -97.80 -4.92
C VAL A 57 -63.83 -97.28 -5.59
N ILE A 58 -62.89 -98.17 -5.92
CA ILE A 58 -61.66 -97.80 -6.65
C ILE A 58 -62.01 -97.34 -8.08
N ASN A 59 -62.93 -98.02 -8.76
CA ASN A 59 -63.31 -97.64 -10.12
C ASN A 59 -64.01 -96.28 -10.19
N ASP A 60 -64.77 -95.93 -9.17
CA ASP A 60 -65.46 -94.64 -9.03
C ASP A 60 -64.48 -93.48 -8.74
N ALA A 61 -63.55 -93.69 -7.80
CA ALA A 61 -62.57 -92.66 -7.43
C ALA A 61 -61.58 -92.30 -8.56
N PHE A 62 -61.29 -93.25 -9.48
CA PHE A 62 -60.33 -93.06 -10.58
C PHE A 62 -60.98 -92.94 -11.97
N GLN A 63 -62.26 -92.56 -12.08
CA GLN A 63 -62.96 -92.42 -13.36
C GLN A 63 -62.22 -91.56 -14.39
N ASN A 64 -61.59 -90.46 -13.97
CA ASN A 64 -60.86 -89.52 -14.84
C ASN A 64 -59.35 -89.77 -14.92
N ARG A 65 -58.85 -90.87 -14.31
CA ARG A 65 -57.43 -91.15 -14.10
C ARG A 65 -57.10 -92.57 -14.54
N GLN A 66 -57.15 -92.81 -15.86
CA GLN A 66 -57.07 -94.16 -16.45
C GLN A 66 -55.77 -94.90 -16.12
N VAL A 67 -54.64 -94.19 -16.03
CA VAL A 67 -53.33 -94.78 -15.70
C VAL A 67 -53.27 -95.19 -14.23
N GLU A 68 -53.76 -94.36 -13.31
CA GLU A 68 -53.87 -94.74 -11.91
C GLU A 68 -54.92 -95.86 -11.71
N LYS A 69 -56.07 -95.78 -12.40
CA LYS A 69 -57.13 -96.80 -12.37
C LYS A 69 -56.60 -98.20 -12.74
N ALA A 70 -55.82 -98.30 -13.81
CA ALA A 70 -55.22 -99.56 -14.23
C ALA A 70 -54.24 -100.14 -13.19
N ALA A 71 -53.46 -99.29 -12.53
CA ALA A 71 -52.51 -99.70 -11.49
C ALA A 71 -53.18 -100.18 -10.18
N MET A 72 -54.47 -99.85 -9.97
CA MET A 72 -55.22 -100.14 -8.74
C MET A 72 -56.24 -101.28 -8.88
N ARG A 73 -56.41 -101.89 -10.06
CA ARG A 73 -57.47 -102.85 -10.40
C ARG A 73 -57.50 -104.12 -9.52
N ASN A 74 -56.36 -104.55 -8.99
CA ASN A 74 -56.23 -105.78 -8.18
C ASN A 74 -55.80 -105.51 -6.73
N LYS A 75 -55.99 -104.28 -6.24
CA LYS A 75 -55.57 -103.86 -4.90
C LYS A 75 -56.78 -103.57 -4.03
N THR A 76 -56.67 -103.86 -2.73
CA THR A 76 -57.68 -103.46 -1.75
C THR A 76 -57.69 -101.94 -1.58
N GLY A 77 -58.81 -101.36 -1.12
CA GLY A 77 -58.95 -99.90 -0.99
C GLY A 77 -57.85 -99.26 -0.14
N LYS A 78 -57.39 -99.96 0.91
CA LYS A 78 -56.29 -99.52 1.78
C LYS A 78 -54.94 -99.48 1.08
N ALA A 79 -54.62 -100.52 0.30
CA ALA A 79 -53.40 -100.55 -0.50
C ALA A 79 -53.43 -99.46 -1.58
N ALA A 80 -54.62 -99.07 -2.04
CA ALA A 80 -54.75 -98.01 -3.03
C ALA A 80 -54.45 -96.61 -2.51
N ILE A 81 -54.91 -96.31 -1.30
CA ILE A 81 -54.61 -95.07 -0.59
C ILE A 81 -53.09 -94.95 -0.38
N GLN A 82 -52.44 -96.01 0.13
CA GLN A 82 -50.99 -95.98 0.38
C GLN A 82 -50.17 -95.66 -0.87
N VAL A 83 -50.51 -96.25 -2.04
CA VAL A 83 -49.79 -95.97 -3.29
C VAL A 83 -49.99 -94.53 -3.75
N MET A 84 -51.20 -93.99 -3.59
CA MET A 84 -51.47 -92.59 -3.92
C MET A 84 -50.77 -91.63 -2.96
N ASP A 85 -50.71 -91.95 -1.67
CA ASP A 85 -49.97 -91.17 -0.69
C ASP A 85 -48.48 -91.13 -1.01
N HIS A 86 -47.87 -92.26 -1.40
CA HIS A 86 -46.48 -92.29 -1.85
C HIS A 86 -46.27 -91.40 -3.09
N LYS A 87 -47.16 -91.46 -4.08
CA LYS A 87 -47.10 -90.59 -5.27
C LYS A 87 -47.25 -89.10 -4.92
N VAL A 88 -48.12 -88.77 -3.98
CA VAL A 88 -48.31 -87.39 -3.49
C VAL A 88 -47.05 -86.92 -2.77
N CYS A 89 -46.47 -87.75 -1.89
CA CYS A 89 -45.20 -87.47 -1.23
C CYS A 89 -44.07 -87.22 -2.23
N ASP A 90 -43.95 -88.02 -3.30
CA ASP A 90 -42.93 -87.82 -4.33
C ASP A 90 -43.14 -86.52 -5.11
N LYS A 91 -44.39 -86.17 -5.45
CA LYS A 91 -44.72 -84.89 -6.09
C LYS A 91 -44.42 -83.71 -5.16
N ILE A 92 -44.72 -83.82 -3.87
CA ILE A 92 -44.40 -82.80 -2.85
C ILE A 92 -42.88 -82.63 -2.73
N LYS A 93 -42.11 -83.72 -2.66
CA LYS A 93 -40.64 -83.66 -2.64
C LYS A 93 -40.08 -82.94 -3.87
N ARG A 94 -40.59 -83.26 -5.07
CA ARG A 94 -40.20 -82.56 -6.31
C ARG A 94 -40.57 -81.07 -6.28
N LEU A 95 -41.78 -80.73 -5.80
CA LEU A 95 -42.21 -79.34 -5.66
C LEU A 95 -41.30 -78.59 -4.69
N ASN A 96 -40.98 -79.17 -3.54
CA ASN A 96 -40.10 -78.56 -2.53
C ASN A 96 -38.67 -78.38 -3.07
N ALA A 97 -38.15 -79.33 -3.84
CA ALA A 97 -36.86 -79.19 -4.51
C ALA A 97 -36.86 -78.03 -5.52
N MET A 98 -37.92 -77.90 -6.34
CA MET A 98 -38.06 -76.81 -7.29
C MET A 98 -38.24 -75.44 -6.62
N LYS A 99 -38.99 -75.38 -5.51
CA LYS A 99 -39.11 -74.18 -4.68
C LYS A 99 -37.77 -73.76 -4.11
N HIS A 100 -37.03 -74.70 -3.51
CA HIS A 100 -35.69 -74.43 -2.99
C HIS A 100 -34.74 -73.92 -4.09
N TYR A 101 -34.77 -74.52 -5.28
CA TYR A 101 -33.96 -74.06 -6.41
C TYR A 101 -34.32 -72.64 -6.85
N THR A 102 -35.61 -72.33 -6.90
CA THR A 102 -36.12 -71.00 -7.23
C THR A 102 -35.70 -69.98 -6.18
N ASP A 103 -35.84 -70.30 -4.89
CA ASP A 103 -35.47 -69.40 -3.79
C ASP A 103 -33.95 -69.18 -3.72
N THR A 104 -33.16 -70.21 -4.02
CA THR A 104 -31.70 -70.10 -4.10
C THR A 104 -31.29 -69.18 -5.26
N ARG A 105 -31.91 -69.36 -6.43
CA ARG A 105 -31.66 -68.46 -7.58
C ARG A 105 -32.13 -67.03 -7.31
N LYS A 106 -33.26 -66.83 -6.61
CA LYS A 106 -33.73 -65.50 -6.20
C LYS A 106 -32.76 -64.83 -5.24
N ARG A 107 -32.32 -65.52 -4.19
CA ARG A 107 -31.30 -65.01 -3.26
C ARG A 107 -30.02 -64.64 -4.00
N ARG A 108 -29.56 -65.49 -4.93
CA ARG A 108 -28.38 -65.19 -5.74
C ARG A 108 -28.57 -63.97 -6.64
N LEU A 109 -29.75 -63.78 -7.21
CA LEU A 109 -30.08 -62.59 -8.00
C LEU A 109 -30.12 -61.32 -7.14
N GLU A 110 -30.66 -61.40 -5.93
CA GLU A 110 -30.68 -60.29 -4.97
C GLU A 110 -29.26 -59.91 -4.52
N GLU A 111 -28.40 -60.89 -4.23
CA GLU A 111 -26.97 -60.68 -3.96
C GLU A 111 -26.27 -59.97 -5.12
N LEU A 112 -26.46 -60.45 -6.36
CA LEU A 112 -25.87 -59.86 -7.55
C LEU A 112 -26.37 -58.43 -7.82
N LYS A 113 -27.67 -58.17 -7.60
CA LYS A 113 -28.22 -56.82 -7.71
C LYS A 113 -27.61 -55.89 -6.67
N LEU A 114 -27.48 -56.35 -5.42
CA LEU A 114 -26.86 -55.57 -4.35
C LEU A 114 -25.40 -55.24 -4.68
N GLN A 115 -24.63 -56.23 -5.15
CA GLN A 115 -23.24 -56.03 -5.58
C GLN A 115 -23.15 -55.01 -6.72
N HIS A 116 -24.01 -55.14 -7.74
CA HIS A 116 -24.01 -54.19 -8.85
C HIS A 116 -24.35 -52.77 -8.38
N THR A 117 -25.33 -52.59 -7.50
CA THR A 117 -25.64 -51.26 -6.94
C THR A 117 -24.50 -50.69 -6.10
N GLN A 118 -23.80 -51.54 -5.34
CA GLN A 118 -22.64 -51.11 -4.56
C GLN A 118 -21.46 -50.72 -5.46
N ASP A 119 -21.23 -51.45 -6.54
CA ASP A 119 -20.15 -51.17 -7.48
C ASP A 119 -20.45 -49.92 -8.33
N GLU A 120 -21.70 -49.67 -8.71
CA GLU A 120 -22.15 -48.41 -9.33
C GLU A 120 -21.91 -47.22 -8.40
N GLN A 121 -22.32 -47.33 -7.13
CA GLN A 121 -22.10 -46.29 -6.13
C GLN A 121 -20.61 -46.02 -5.88
N LYS A 122 -19.78 -47.07 -5.82
CA LYS A 122 -18.32 -46.91 -5.70
C LYS A 122 -17.71 -46.23 -6.92
N LYS A 123 -18.14 -46.59 -8.14
CA LYS A 123 -17.67 -45.95 -9.37
C LYS A 123 -18.05 -44.48 -9.41
N GLN A 124 -19.29 -44.14 -9.07
CA GLN A 124 -19.75 -42.75 -8.96
C GLN A 124 -18.94 -41.97 -7.93
N ALA A 125 -18.76 -42.51 -6.72
CA ALA A 125 -17.98 -41.84 -5.67
C ALA A 125 -16.50 -41.62 -6.05
N VAL A 126 -15.87 -42.58 -6.74
CA VAL A 126 -14.49 -42.44 -7.25
C VAL A 126 -14.41 -41.39 -8.36
N GLN A 127 -15.41 -41.33 -9.23
CA GLN A 127 -15.46 -40.38 -10.33
C GLN A 127 -15.70 -38.96 -9.83
N GLU A 128 -16.65 -38.77 -8.90
CA GLU A 128 -16.90 -37.50 -8.21
C GLU A 128 -15.66 -37.02 -7.44
N ALA A 129 -14.98 -37.91 -6.72
CA ALA A 129 -13.75 -37.55 -6.00
C ALA A 129 -12.61 -37.11 -6.93
N ASN A 130 -12.44 -37.79 -8.08
CA ASN A 130 -11.41 -37.45 -9.05
C ASN A 130 -11.74 -36.16 -9.82
N GLU A 131 -13.02 -35.89 -10.10
CA GLU A 131 -13.48 -34.62 -10.67
C GLU A 131 -13.27 -33.46 -9.68
N GLN A 132 -13.62 -33.64 -8.40
CA GLN A 132 -13.36 -32.66 -7.34
C GLN A 132 -11.87 -32.38 -7.16
N GLU A 133 -11.02 -33.41 -7.11
CA GLU A 133 -9.57 -33.24 -6.98
C GLU A 133 -8.98 -32.49 -8.19
N SER A 134 -9.49 -32.78 -9.39
CA SER A 134 -9.11 -32.06 -10.63
C SER A 134 -9.59 -30.60 -10.61
N GLU A 135 -10.81 -30.32 -10.14
CA GLU A 135 -11.33 -28.97 -9.99
C GLU A 135 -10.56 -28.17 -8.95
N GLU A 136 -10.24 -28.76 -7.80
CA GLU A 136 -9.40 -28.16 -6.76
C GLU A 136 -7.96 -27.89 -7.24
N ALA A 137 -7.40 -28.77 -8.06
CA ALA A 137 -6.09 -28.55 -8.68
C ALA A 137 -6.15 -27.37 -9.67
N ASN A 138 -7.19 -27.30 -10.51
CA ASN A 138 -7.40 -26.19 -11.44
C ASN A 138 -7.63 -24.88 -10.70
N LEU A 139 -8.38 -24.89 -9.60
CA LEU A 139 -8.66 -23.73 -8.77
C LEU A 139 -7.35 -23.21 -8.13
N ARG A 140 -6.51 -24.10 -7.60
CA ARG A 140 -5.17 -23.73 -7.12
C ARG A 140 -4.27 -23.13 -8.21
N ILE A 141 -4.33 -23.64 -9.45
CA ILE A 141 -3.54 -23.06 -10.56
C ILE A 141 -4.07 -21.66 -10.93
N LEU A 142 -5.38 -21.48 -10.96
CA LEU A 142 -6.04 -20.21 -11.23
C LEU A 142 -5.71 -19.17 -10.14
N GLU A 143 -5.74 -19.57 -8.88
CA GLU A 143 -5.34 -18.73 -7.74
C GLU A 143 -3.88 -18.30 -7.84
N ASN A 144 -2.95 -19.23 -8.08
CA ASN A 144 -1.53 -18.90 -8.25
C ASN A 144 -1.29 -17.95 -9.44
N ARG A 145 -2.05 -18.13 -10.53
CA ARG A 145 -1.95 -17.26 -11.71
C ARG A 145 -2.52 -15.87 -11.42
N LEU A 146 -3.59 -15.78 -10.65
CA LEU A 146 -4.17 -14.52 -10.20
C LEU A 146 -3.20 -13.77 -9.29
N GLU A 147 -2.64 -14.43 -8.27
CA GLU A 147 -1.67 -13.83 -7.35
C GLU A 147 -0.42 -13.35 -8.11
N LYS A 148 0.12 -14.16 -9.03
CA LYS A 148 1.23 -13.74 -9.89
C LYS A 148 0.89 -12.52 -10.74
N THR A 149 -0.36 -12.38 -11.20
CA THR A 149 -0.80 -11.21 -11.96
C THR A 149 -0.96 -9.99 -11.07
N GLN A 150 -1.48 -10.17 -9.84
CA GLN A 150 -1.59 -9.11 -8.84
C GLN A 150 -0.21 -8.57 -8.43
N LEU A 151 0.76 -9.45 -8.17
CA LEU A 151 2.15 -9.06 -7.89
C LEU A 151 2.74 -8.23 -9.05
N LYS A 152 2.54 -8.67 -10.30
CA LYS A 152 2.98 -7.90 -11.47
C LYS A 152 2.30 -6.53 -11.59
N CYS A 153 1.00 -6.44 -11.27
CA CYS A 153 0.29 -5.16 -11.26
C CYS A 153 0.85 -4.23 -10.17
N GLN A 154 1.10 -4.74 -8.96
CA GLN A 154 1.69 -3.96 -7.88
C GLN A 154 3.12 -3.50 -8.21
N GLU A 155 3.94 -4.36 -8.82
CA GLU A 155 5.26 -4.00 -9.32
C GLU A 155 5.17 -2.92 -10.40
N ALA A 156 4.25 -3.06 -11.37
CA ALA A 156 4.03 -2.06 -12.41
C ALA A 156 3.56 -0.71 -11.83
N GLU A 157 2.67 -0.73 -10.85
CA GLU A 157 2.24 0.48 -10.12
C GLU A 157 3.41 1.12 -9.35
N HIS A 158 4.26 0.31 -8.71
CA HIS A 158 5.44 0.82 -8.03
C HIS A 158 6.41 1.49 -9.01
N VAL A 159 6.71 0.83 -10.12
CA VAL A 159 7.55 1.36 -11.20
C VAL A 159 6.94 2.65 -11.77
N MET A 160 5.63 2.69 -12.00
CA MET A 160 4.94 3.88 -12.48
C MET A 160 5.02 5.04 -11.48
N LYS A 161 4.85 4.79 -10.18
CA LYS A 161 5.04 5.79 -9.13
C LYS A 161 6.46 6.36 -9.12
N VAL A 162 7.48 5.52 -9.34
CA VAL A 162 8.87 5.98 -9.44
C VAL A 162 9.08 6.85 -10.68
N TYR A 163 8.55 6.44 -11.84
CA TYR A 163 8.65 7.25 -13.06
C TYR A 163 7.91 8.58 -12.95
N LEU A 164 6.75 8.63 -12.28
CA LEU A 164 6.05 9.88 -12.02
C LEU A 164 6.87 10.82 -11.14
N LYS A 165 7.45 10.30 -10.04
CA LYS A 165 8.36 11.10 -9.20
C LYS A 165 9.58 11.61 -9.96
N LEU A 166 10.16 10.78 -10.82
CA LEU A 166 11.29 11.18 -11.66
C LEU A 166 10.88 12.27 -12.65
N LYS A 167 9.69 12.14 -13.26
CA LYS A 167 9.13 13.16 -14.14
C LYS A 167 8.93 14.48 -13.40
N ASP A 168 8.32 14.45 -12.22
CA ASP A 168 8.06 15.65 -11.42
C ASP A 168 9.40 16.33 -11.06
N HIS A 169 10.41 15.56 -10.63
CA HIS A 169 11.74 16.09 -10.36
C HIS A 169 12.41 16.72 -11.59
N LEU A 170 12.33 16.07 -12.76
CA LEU A 170 12.86 16.62 -14.01
C LEU A 170 12.11 17.89 -14.43
N GLN A 171 10.80 17.95 -14.17
CA GLN A 171 10.01 19.16 -14.42
C GLN A 171 10.43 20.30 -13.49
N GLU A 172 10.64 20.03 -12.20
CA GLU A 172 11.19 21.00 -11.24
C GLU A 172 12.57 21.50 -11.68
N GLU A 173 13.50 20.61 -12.05
CA GLU A 173 14.81 20.99 -12.56
C GLU A 173 14.70 21.84 -13.83
N SER A 174 13.80 21.48 -14.75
CA SER A 174 13.60 22.23 -15.99
C SER A 174 13.21 23.69 -15.75
N LEU A 175 12.46 23.97 -14.68
CA LEU A 175 12.09 25.32 -14.29
C LEU A 175 13.29 26.13 -13.78
N THR A 176 14.31 25.47 -13.24
CA THR A 176 15.52 26.14 -12.73
C THR A 176 16.52 26.49 -13.83
N PHE A 177 16.52 25.77 -14.96
CA PHE A 177 17.50 26.01 -16.02
C PHE A 177 17.38 27.39 -16.64
N GLN A 178 16.17 27.94 -16.80
CA GLN A 178 16.01 29.30 -17.33
C GLN A 178 16.65 30.33 -16.41
N ASN A 179 16.43 30.26 -15.10
CA ASN A 179 17.06 31.18 -14.14
C ASN A 179 18.59 31.07 -14.14
N GLN A 180 19.13 29.85 -14.30
CA GLN A 180 20.58 29.64 -14.42
C GLN A 180 21.12 30.23 -15.72
N LEU A 181 20.41 30.07 -16.84
CA LEU A 181 20.78 30.67 -18.13
C LEU A 181 20.73 32.19 -18.07
N ASP A 182 19.69 32.78 -17.49
CA ASP A 182 19.56 34.22 -17.31
C ASP A 182 20.69 34.77 -16.42
N GLY A 183 21.06 34.02 -15.35
CA GLY A 183 22.20 34.34 -14.50
C GLY A 183 23.54 34.32 -15.25
N LEU A 184 23.75 33.33 -16.13
CA LEU A 184 24.94 33.28 -16.97
C LEU A 184 24.95 34.37 -18.04
N GLU A 185 23.81 34.69 -18.64
CA GLU A 185 23.70 35.74 -19.65
C GLU A 185 23.98 37.13 -19.05
N THR A 186 23.41 37.42 -17.87
CA THR A 186 23.70 38.67 -17.15
C THR A 186 25.17 38.81 -16.79
N GLU A 187 25.82 37.73 -16.36
CA GLU A 187 27.26 37.73 -16.08
C GLU A 187 28.11 37.93 -17.34
N ILE A 188 27.75 37.30 -18.46
CA ILE A 188 28.42 37.51 -19.76
C ILE A 188 28.27 38.97 -20.20
N MET A 189 27.09 39.58 -20.02
CA MET A 189 26.85 40.98 -20.35
C MET A 189 27.68 41.92 -19.47
N ARG A 190 27.78 41.64 -18.16
CA ARG A 190 28.63 42.37 -17.23
C ARG A 190 30.10 42.30 -17.66
N GLN A 191 30.62 41.10 -17.90
CA GLN A 191 32.01 40.91 -18.35
C GLN A 191 32.30 41.56 -19.70
N SER A 192 31.34 41.52 -20.63
CA SER A 192 31.46 42.18 -21.93
C SER A 192 31.53 43.70 -21.80
N GLN A 193 30.78 44.27 -20.86
CA GLN A 193 30.82 45.70 -20.55
C GLN A 193 32.16 46.09 -19.90
N GLU A 194 32.62 45.31 -18.92
CA GLU A 194 33.94 45.53 -18.29
C GLU A 194 35.09 45.45 -19.29
N LEU A 195 35.02 44.51 -20.25
CA LEU A 195 36.01 44.38 -21.31
C LEU A 195 36.01 45.62 -22.22
N LYS A 196 34.84 46.16 -22.58
CA LYS A 196 34.75 47.41 -23.36
C LYS A 196 35.35 48.59 -22.61
N GLU A 197 35.04 48.73 -21.32
CA GLU A 197 35.60 49.79 -20.47
C GLU A 197 37.12 49.68 -20.37
N LEU A 198 37.63 48.47 -20.16
CA LEU A 198 39.08 48.22 -20.13
C LEU A 198 39.75 48.51 -21.47
N GLN A 199 39.08 48.19 -22.59
CA GLN A 199 39.57 48.52 -23.93
C GLN A 199 39.60 50.04 -24.15
N THR A 200 38.58 50.78 -23.70
CA THR A 200 38.61 52.25 -23.77
C THR A 200 39.74 52.83 -22.94
N MET A 201 39.94 52.36 -21.71
CA MET A 201 41.06 52.78 -20.86
C MET A 201 42.42 52.45 -21.49
N SER A 202 42.56 51.28 -22.12
CA SER A 202 43.79 50.90 -22.81
C SER A 202 44.07 51.80 -24.01
N ASN A 203 43.04 52.17 -24.78
CA ASN A 203 43.18 53.09 -25.89
C ASN A 203 43.58 54.49 -25.40
N ASP A 204 42.94 54.99 -24.34
CA ASP A 204 43.28 56.29 -23.74
C ASP A 204 44.72 56.30 -23.20
N ALA A 205 45.15 55.23 -22.54
CA ALA A 205 46.52 55.08 -22.07
C ALA A 205 47.53 55.05 -23.23
N GLN A 206 47.18 54.39 -24.34
CA GLN A 206 48.02 54.35 -25.54
C GLN A 206 48.12 55.73 -26.21
N LEU A 207 46.99 56.45 -26.34
CA LEU A 207 46.96 57.82 -26.87
C LEU A 207 47.77 58.77 -25.99
N ALA A 208 47.63 58.68 -24.65
CA ALA A 208 48.41 59.48 -23.71
C ALA A 208 49.91 59.20 -23.83
N LYS A 209 50.31 57.94 -23.99
CA LYS A 209 51.70 57.54 -24.23
C LYS A 209 52.23 58.10 -25.55
N GLU A 210 51.45 58.01 -26.62
CA GLU A 210 51.84 58.56 -27.93
C GLU A 210 51.98 60.08 -27.88
N ALA A 211 51.04 60.78 -27.25
CA ALA A 211 51.10 62.23 -27.04
C ALA A 211 52.33 62.64 -26.22
N ALA A 212 52.63 61.92 -25.14
CA ALA A 212 53.83 62.17 -24.33
C ALA A 212 55.12 61.92 -25.13
N LYS A 213 55.14 60.89 -25.98
CA LYS A 213 56.27 60.60 -26.87
C LYS A 213 56.47 61.70 -27.91
N THR A 214 55.40 62.19 -28.54
CA THR A 214 55.48 63.28 -29.52
C THR A 214 55.93 64.58 -28.88
N GLU A 215 55.44 64.88 -27.68
CA GLU A 215 55.87 66.07 -26.92
C GLU A 215 57.35 65.97 -26.53
N LEU A 216 57.81 64.80 -26.06
CA LEU A 216 59.22 64.57 -25.77
C LEU A 216 60.08 64.79 -27.02
N GLN A 217 59.70 64.22 -28.17
CA GLN A 217 60.41 64.42 -29.44
C GLN A 217 60.46 65.90 -29.84
N HIS A 218 59.34 66.62 -29.71
CA HIS A 218 59.29 68.05 -30.00
C HIS A 218 60.24 68.85 -29.09
N GLN A 219 60.26 68.56 -27.79
CA GLN A 219 61.16 69.21 -26.84
C GLN A 219 62.63 68.88 -27.14
N GLU A 220 62.95 67.63 -27.48
CA GLU A 220 64.30 67.24 -27.90
C GLU A 220 64.77 67.99 -29.15
N GLU A 221 63.91 68.12 -30.17
CA GLU A 221 64.18 68.90 -31.38
C GLU A 221 64.37 70.39 -31.11
N MET A 222 63.55 70.97 -30.21
CA MET A 222 63.68 72.36 -29.78
C MET A 222 65.02 72.58 -29.06
N LEU A 223 65.38 71.70 -28.12
CA LEU A 223 66.66 71.77 -27.41
C LEU A 223 67.85 71.59 -28.36
N PHE A 224 67.74 70.72 -29.37
CA PHE A 224 68.77 70.55 -30.38
C PHE A 224 68.93 71.81 -31.24
N ARG A 225 67.83 72.43 -31.67
CA ARG A 225 67.84 73.70 -32.40
C ARG A 225 68.47 74.83 -31.58
N GLU A 226 68.05 75.00 -30.32
CA GLU A 226 68.64 76.00 -29.43
C GLU A 226 70.14 75.77 -29.21
N ARG A 227 70.57 74.51 -29.02
CA ARG A 227 72.00 74.18 -28.90
C ARG A 227 72.76 74.59 -30.15
N ARG A 228 72.23 74.27 -31.33
CA ARG A 228 72.84 74.62 -32.62
C ARG A 228 72.93 76.13 -32.83
N GLU A 229 71.88 76.88 -32.49
CA GLU A 229 71.89 78.34 -32.56
C GLU A 229 72.90 78.94 -31.57
N ARG A 230 72.96 78.44 -30.33
CA ARG A 230 73.97 78.85 -29.34
C ARG A 230 75.39 78.55 -29.83
N GLU A 231 75.63 77.40 -30.43
CA GLU A 231 76.92 77.04 -31.03
C GLU A 231 77.29 77.97 -32.19
N GLN A 232 76.33 78.31 -33.05
CA GLN A 232 76.52 79.28 -34.14
C GLN A 232 76.89 80.66 -33.59
N ILE A 233 76.12 81.18 -32.63
CA ILE A 233 76.38 82.47 -31.98
C ILE A 233 77.76 82.46 -31.31
N LEU A 234 78.10 81.40 -30.56
CA LEU A 234 79.42 81.26 -29.94
C LEU A 234 80.54 81.21 -30.98
N ALA A 235 80.34 80.54 -32.12
CA ALA A 235 81.30 80.51 -33.22
C ALA A 235 81.48 81.90 -33.85
N GLU A 236 80.40 82.66 -34.05
CA GLU A 236 80.46 84.04 -34.53
C GLU A 236 81.20 84.97 -33.56
N TYR A 237 80.91 84.87 -32.25
CA TYR A 237 81.63 85.64 -31.23
C TYR A 237 83.12 85.27 -31.17
N LYS A 238 83.46 83.97 -31.29
CA LYS A 238 84.86 83.53 -31.38
C LYS A 238 85.55 84.12 -32.61
N ARG A 239 84.89 84.08 -33.77
CA ARG A 239 85.41 84.68 -35.01
C ARG A 239 85.63 86.18 -34.86
N LEU A 240 84.67 86.92 -34.30
CA LEU A 240 84.80 88.36 -34.07
C LEU A 240 85.92 88.67 -33.06
N ALA A 241 86.07 87.85 -32.01
CA ALA A 241 87.14 87.99 -31.04
C ALA A 241 88.51 87.71 -31.67
N GLU A 242 88.62 86.69 -32.53
CA GLU A 242 89.83 86.40 -33.33
C GLU A 242 90.14 87.52 -34.32
N GLU A 243 89.14 88.06 -35.02
CA GLU A 243 89.29 89.20 -35.93
C GLU A 243 89.76 90.45 -35.18
N ARG A 244 89.21 90.72 -33.99
CA ARG A 244 89.67 91.82 -33.12
C ARG A 244 91.08 91.58 -32.61
N ARG A 245 91.43 90.35 -32.21
CA ARG A 245 92.81 90.01 -31.81
C ARG A 245 93.77 90.19 -32.98
N ALA A 246 93.44 89.69 -34.17
CA ALA A 246 94.24 89.85 -35.38
C ALA A 246 94.34 91.31 -35.81
N HIS A 247 93.30 92.13 -35.63
CA HIS A 247 93.35 93.57 -35.84
C HIS A 247 94.22 94.27 -34.78
N ALA A 248 94.09 93.91 -33.50
CA ALA A 248 94.94 94.42 -32.43
C ALA A 248 96.40 94.06 -32.67
N GLU A 249 96.73 92.83 -33.09
CA GLU A 249 98.08 92.45 -33.52
C GLU A 249 98.54 93.25 -34.74
N ARG A 250 97.67 93.48 -35.74
CA ARG A 250 98.01 94.32 -36.90
C ARG A 250 98.24 95.78 -36.50
N VAL A 251 97.45 96.31 -35.57
CA VAL A 251 97.59 97.68 -35.03
C VAL A 251 98.83 97.75 -34.16
N GLU A 252 99.14 96.78 -33.32
CA GLU A 252 100.39 96.70 -32.56
C GLU A 252 101.60 96.66 -33.50
N ARG A 253 101.54 95.85 -34.57
CA ARG A 253 102.55 95.85 -35.65
C ARG A 253 102.59 97.16 -36.45
N ARG A 254 101.51 97.93 -36.48
CA ARG A 254 101.45 99.27 -37.11
C ARG A 254 101.87 100.38 -36.17
N VAL A 255 101.61 100.31 -34.87
CA VAL A 255 102.06 101.23 -33.82
C VAL A 255 103.57 101.05 -33.61
N GLN A 256 104.07 99.81 -33.68
CA GLN A 256 105.51 99.56 -33.82
C GLN A 256 106.11 100.20 -35.09
N ARG A 257 105.33 100.36 -36.17
CA ARG A 257 105.75 101.07 -37.41
C ARG A 257 105.44 102.58 -37.42
N ALA A 258 104.48 103.05 -36.65
CA ALA A 258 104.01 104.44 -36.61
C ALA A 258 104.65 105.24 -35.47
N ALA A 259 105.21 104.56 -34.46
CA ALA A 259 106.23 105.15 -33.58
C ALA A 259 107.53 105.53 -34.34
N MET A 260 107.62 105.21 -35.64
CA MET A 260 108.76 105.50 -36.53
C MET A 260 108.50 106.59 -37.57
N GLN A 261 107.31 107.19 -37.66
CA GLN A 261 107.07 108.32 -38.59
C GLN A 261 105.84 109.12 -38.20
N GLY A 262 106.05 110.41 -37.93
CA GLY A 262 105.05 111.36 -37.47
C GLY A 262 104.33 112.14 -38.58
N ASP A 263 103.16 112.61 -38.16
CA ASP A 263 102.63 113.98 -38.23
C ASP A 263 102.01 114.59 -39.51
N ASP A 264 100.93 115.33 -39.21
CA ASP A 264 100.32 116.51 -39.87
C ASP A 264 99.60 116.35 -41.23
N GLY A 265 98.44 116.96 -41.54
CA GLY A 265 97.60 117.99 -40.89
C GLY A 265 96.55 118.54 -41.88
N GLY A 266 95.59 119.37 -41.38
CA GLY A 266 94.82 120.39 -42.14
C GLY A 266 93.41 120.00 -42.66
N ALA A 267 92.30 120.50 -42.07
CA ALA A 267 91.64 121.82 -42.23
C ALA A 267 90.72 121.89 -43.48
N ASP A 268 89.39 121.81 -43.34
CA ASP A 268 88.42 122.91 -43.11
C ASP A 268 88.16 123.81 -44.34
N THR A 269 86.94 123.79 -44.90
CA THR A 269 86.23 125.03 -45.30
C THR A 269 84.73 124.80 -45.59
N GLN A 270 83.94 125.61 -44.91
CA GLN A 270 82.52 125.95 -45.01
C GLN A 270 82.10 126.61 -46.35
N ARG A 271 80.82 126.46 -46.75
CA ARG A 271 79.93 127.58 -47.18
C ARG A 271 78.50 127.18 -47.62
N ASP A 272 77.55 127.77 -46.89
CA ASP A 272 76.21 128.32 -47.18
C ASP A 272 75.55 128.18 -48.57
N ASN A 273 74.21 128.05 -48.55
CA ASN A 273 73.33 129.00 -49.25
C ASN A 273 71.87 128.98 -48.76
N LEU A 274 71.26 130.19 -48.72
CA LEU A 274 69.91 130.52 -48.26
C LEU A 274 68.84 130.47 -49.38
N GLY A 275 67.60 130.13 -49.01
CA GLY A 275 66.38 130.68 -49.64
C GLY A 275 65.14 129.81 -49.55
N GLU A 276 64.14 130.17 -48.73
CA GLU A 276 62.67 130.16 -49.03
C GLU A 276 61.82 130.42 -47.76
N VAL A 277 61.41 131.67 -47.54
CA VAL A 277 60.80 132.17 -46.29
C VAL A 277 59.28 131.95 -46.19
N GLU A 278 58.66 131.17 -47.09
CA GLU A 278 57.20 130.87 -47.02
C GLU A 278 56.87 129.37 -46.89
N GLU A 279 57.78 128.45 -47.24
CA GLU A 279 57.65 127.04 -46.84
C GLU A 279 57.99 126.87 -45.34
N GLU A 280 58.90 127.69 -44.82
CA GLU A 280 59.42 127.63 -43.45
C GLU A 280 58.31 127.72 -42.39
N LYS A 281 57.24 128.51 -42.58
CA LYS A 281 56.14 128.64 -41.61
C LYS A 281 55.21 127.42 -41.56
N THR A 282 55.01 126.76 -42.69
CA THR A 282 54.24 125.50 -42.75
C THR A 282 55.06 124.33 -42.23
N ILE A 283 56.36 124.32 -42.53
CA ILE A 283 57.31 123.36 -42.00
C ILE A 283 57.44 123.51 -40.47
N THR A 284 57.54 124.74 -39.94
CA THR A 284 57.59 124.95 -38.48
C THR A 284 56.31 124.52 -37.77
N THR A 285 55.14 124.69 -38.38
CA THR A 285 53.88 124.24 -37.76
C THR A 285 53.73 122.72 -37.79
N PHE A 286 54.17 122.05 -38.86
CA PHE A 286 54.26 120.59 -38.88
C PHE A 286 55.34 120.07 -37.91
N GLU A 287 56.50 120.71 -37.83
CA GLU A 287 57.56 120.37 -36.87
C GLU A 287 57.10 120.52 -35.42
N GLU A 288 56.38 121.60 -35.09
CA GLU A 288 55.77 121.76 -33.75
C GLU A 288 54.74 120.67 -33.44
N ALA A 289 53.92 120.27 -34.42
CA ALA A 289 52.95 119.18 -34.24
C ALA A 289 53.66 117.83 -34.05
N PHE A 290 54.71 117.56 -34.84
CA PHE A 290 55.52 116.35 -34.71
C PHE A 290 56.30 116.32 -33.40
N GLN A 291 56.81 117.46 -32.93
CA GLN A 291 57.49 117.57 -31.65
C GLN A 291 56.54 117.26 -30.49
N ARG A 292 55.31 117.79 -30.53
CA ARG A 292 54.27 117.43 -29.54
C ARG A 292 53.93 115.93 -29.57
N ILE A 293 53.87 115.33 -30.75
CA ILE A 293 53.62 113.88 -30.88
C ILE A 293 54.79 113.09 -30.32
N LYS A 294 56.05 113.45 -30.65
CA LYS A 294 57.26 112.83 -30.11
C LYS A 294 57.33 112.93 -28.58
N GLU A 295 56.98 114.08 -28.01
CA GLU A 295 56.92 114.29 -26.57
C GLU A 295 55.82 113.46 -25.91
N ALA A 296 54.62 113.41 -26.49
CA ALA A 296 53.50 112.63 -25.97
C ALA A 296 53.72 111.10 -26.09
N THR A 297 54.44 110.66 -27.11
CA THR A 297 54.76 109.24 -27.36
C THR A 297 56.12 108.83 -26.78
N GLY A 298 56.94 109.78 -26.32
CA GLY A 298 58.24 109.56 -25.69
C GLY A 298 59.33 109.04 -26.64
N VAL A 299 59.17 109.20 -27.95
CA VAL A 299 60.11 108.67 -28.97
C VAL A 299 60.90 109.79 -29.66
N THR A 300 62.11 109.46 -30.10
CA THR A 300 63.07 110.46 -30.64
C THR A 300 62.95 110.60 -32.17
N ASP A 301 62.56 109.53 -32.85
CA ASP A 301 62.45 109.46 -34.30
C ASP A 301 61.00 109.36 -34.79
N THR A 302 60.69 109.98 -35.94
CA THR A 302 59.34 110.01 -36.52
C THR A 302 58.90 108.64 -37.04
N GLN A 303 59.82 107.79 -37.52
CA GLN A 303 59.50 106.43 -37.92
C GLN A 303 59.14 105.55 -36.72
N GLU A 304 59.76 105.79 -35.55
CA GLU A 304 59.45 105.08 -34.30
C GLU A 304 58.02 105.38 -33.82
N VAL A 305 57.54 106.63 -33.98
CA VAL A 305 56.14 107.01 -33.72
C VAL A 305 55.19 106.13 -34.55
N VAL A 306 55.43 106.02 -35.86
CA VAL A 306 54.57 105.25 -36.78
C VAL A 306 54.57 103.77 -36.41
N GLN A 307 55.73 103.20 -36.09
CA GLN A 307 55.84 101.79 -35.71
C GLN A 307 55.12 101.50 -34.38
N ARG A 308 55.21 102.41 -33.39
CA ARG A 308 54.48 102.29 -32.12
C ARG A 308 52.98 102.34 -32.35
N PHE A 309 52.48 103.26 -33.17
CA PHE A 309 51.05 103.34 -33.51
C PHE A 309 50.55 102.07 -34.20
N ILE A 310 51.32 101.51 -35.14
CA ILE A 310 50.96 100.24 -35.79
C ILE A 310 50.93 99.10 -34.76
N SER A 311 51.98 98.96 -33.95
CA SER A 311 52.04 97.91 -32.92
C SER A 311 50.95 98.03 -31.85
N GLN A 312 50.56 99.26 -31.49
CA GLN A 312 49.47 99.52 -30.57
C GLN A 312 48.11 99.19 -31.20
N GLY A 313 47.93 99.51 -32.48
CA GLY A 313 46.74 99.12 -33.24
C GLY A 313 46.60 97.60 -33.36
N ASP A 314 47.69 96.89 -33.61
CA ASP A 314 47.69 95.41 -33.66
C ASP A 314 47.42 94.81 -32.27
N THR A 315 48.00 95.38 -31.22
CA THR A 315 47.74 94.97 -29.82
C THR A 315 46.27 95.21 -29.45
N GLN A 316 45.68 96.34 -29.87
CA GLN A 316 44.28 96.64 -29.64
C GLN A 316 43.38 95.62 -30.35
N LYS A 317 43.62 95.33 -31.63
CA LYS A 317 42.86 94.31 -32.38
C LYS A 317 42.95 92.93 -31.73
N HIS A 318 44.14 92.56 -31.25
CA HIS A 318 44.33 91.29 -30.56
C HIS A 318 43.56 91.23 -29.23
N LEU A 319 43.58 92.31 -28.44
CA LEU A 319 42.79 92.41 -27.20
C LEU A 319 41.28 92.39 -27.46
N GLU A 320 40.81 93.04 -28.53
CA GLU A 320 39.40 93.00 -28.94
C GLU A 320 38.98 91.59 -29.38
N LEU A 321 39.86 90.86 -30.07
CA LEU A 321 39.62 89.46 -30.43
C LEU A 321 39.49 88.58 -29.17
N ILE A 322 40.47 88.65 -28.25
CA ILE A 322 40.45 87.89 -26.99
C ILE A 322 39.22 88.24 -26.16
N LYS A 323 38.84 89.53 -26.11
CA LYS A 323 37.62 89.97 -25.43
C LYS A 323 36.38 89.29 -26.04
N SER A 324 36.27 89.30 -27.38
CA SER A 324 35.16 88.65 -28.08
C SER A 324 35.10 87.14 -27.84
N GLU A 325 36.26 86.46 -27.84
CA GLU A 325 36.35 85.02 -27.56
C GLU A 325 35.97 84.68 -26.11
N ASN A 326 36.43 85.49 -25.16
CA ASN A 326 36.07 85.35 -23.74
C ASN A 326 34.57 85.60 -23.51
N GLU A 327 33.98 86.61 -24.15
CA GLU A 327 32.54 86.88 -24.09
C GLU A 327 31.73 85.70 -24.62
N LYS A 328 32.11 85.11 -25.77
CA LYS A 328 31.47 83.90 -26.30
C LYS A 328 31.60 82.72 -25.35
N THR A 329 32.79 82.51 -24.79
CA THR A 329 33.05 81.41 -23.84
C THR A 329 32.23 81.58 -22.56
N LEU A 330 32.09 82.81 -22.06
CA LEU A 330 31.31 83.13 -20.88
C LEU A 330 29.81 82.88 -21.09
N VAL A 331 29.27 83.21 -22.26
CA VAL A 331 27.88 82.89 -22.62
C VAL A 331 27.67 81.37 -22.65
N ARG A 332 28.54 80.63 -23.35
CA ARG A 332 28.46 79.15 -23.42
C ARG A 332 28.50 78.50 -22.03
N LEU A 333 29.39 78.96 -21.15
CA LEU A 333 29.50 78.44 -19.79
C LEU A 333 28.27 78.77 -18.93
N LYS A 334 27.64 79.93 -19.14
CA LYS A 334 26.39 80.29 -18.45
C LYS A 334 25.23 79.39 -18.87
N GLU A 335 25.09 79.14 -20.18
CA GLU A 335 24.07 78.24 -20.73
C GLU A 335 24.27 76.79 -20.23
N GLU A 336 25.52 76.33 -20.21
CA GLU A 336 25.86 75.00 -19.68
C GLU A 336 25.57 74.87 -18.18
N ARG A 337 25.91 75.89 -17.38
CA ARG A 337 25.55 75.95 -15.96
C ARG A 337 24.04 75.88 -15.78
N GLU A 338 23.26 76.63 -16.55
CA GLU A 338 21.80 76.64 -16.45
C GLU A 338 21.18 75.29 -16.85
N ARG A 339 21.70 74.66 -17.91
CA ARG A 339 21.33 73.30 -18.31
C ARG A 339 21.58 72.29 -17.20
N LEU A 340 22.80 72.26 -16.67
CA LEU A 340 23.18 71.33 -15.58
C LEU A 340 22.36 71.59 -14.31
N GLN A 341 22.04 72.85 -14.00
CA GLN A 341 21.22 73.19 -12.86
C GLN A 341 19.76 72.73 -13.02
N ALA A 342 19.21 72.80 -14.24
CA ALA A 342 17.90 72.26 -14.55
C ALA A 342 17.86 70.73 -14.41
N GLU A 343 18.84 70.03 -14.98
CA GLU A 343 18.98 68.56 -14.86
C GLU A 343 19.11 68.13 -13.38
N PHE A 344 19.88 68.88 -12.58
CA PHE A 344 20.03 68.61 -11.16
C PHE A 344 18.70 68.79 -10.41
N GLN A 345 17.94 69.84 -10.69
CA GLN A 345 16.63 70.05 -10.09
C GLN A 345 15.66 68.94 -10.49
N GLU A 346 15.61 68.56 -11.76
CA GLU A 346 14.79 67.45 -12.24
C GLU A 346 15.15 66.15 -11.51
N MET A 347 16.44 65.82 -11.39
CA MET A 347 16.89 64.63 -10.69
C MET A 347 16.54 64.67 -9.20
N LYS A 348 16.73 65.81 -8.53
CA LYS A 348 16.41 65.99 -7.12
C LYS A 348 14.93 65.76 -6.83
N TYR A 349 14.04 66.39 -7.62
CA TYR A 349 12.60 66.33 -7.37
C TYR A 349 11.94 65.08 -7.95
N SER A 350 12.44 64.51 -9.06
CA SER A 350 11.89 63.28 -9.64
C SER A 350 12.41 62.00 -8.97
N GLY A 351 13.65 62.01 -8.46
CA GLY A 351 14.23 60.88 -7.74
C GLY A 351 13.55 60.63 -6.40
N GLU A 352 13.29 61.69 -5.64
CA GLU A 352 12.63 61.60 -4.33
C GLU A 352 11.15 61.17 -4.46
N ALA A 353 10.44 61.65 -5.47
CA ALA A 353 9.07 61.24 -5.76
C ALA A 353 8.97 59.76 -6.18
N LYS A 354 9.92 59.25 -6.97
CA LYS A 354 9.97 57.83 -7.36
C LYS A 354 10.31 56.92 -6.18
N LEU A 355 11.22 57.34 -5.31
CA LEU A 355 11.60 56.56 -4.13
C LEU A 355 10.44 56.47 -3.12
N SER A 356 9.75 57.58 -2.87
CA SER A 356 8.56 57.64 -2.01
C SER A 356 7.42 56.75 -2.54
N ARG A 357 7.14 56.81 -3.84
CA ARG A 357 6.14 55.93 -4.47
C ARG A 357 6.54 54.44 -4.40
N GLY A 358 7.83 54.14 -4.57
CA GLY A 358 8.35 52.78 -4.42
C GLY A 358 8.20 52.24 -2.99
N GLN A 359 8.49 53.07 -1.99
CA GLN A 359 8.30 52.72 -0.57
C GLN A 359 6.83 52.49 -0.23
N GLN A 360 5.91 53.35 -0.69
CA GLN A 360 4.48 53.15 -0.50
C GLN A 360 3.98 51.84 -1.14
N MET A 361 4.43 51.52 -2.36
CA MET A 361 4.08 50.26 -3.02
C MET A 361 4.63 49.04 -2.26
N LEU A 362 5.84 49.13 -1.69
CA LEU A 362 6.40 48.08 -0.85
C LEU A 362 5.61 47.90 0.45
N GLU A 363 5.17 48.98 1.09
CA GLU A 363 4.32 48.92 2.29
C GLU A 363 2.95 48.30 1.97
N GLU A 364 2.33 48.66 0.84
CA GLU A 364 1.07 48.05 0.39
C GLU A 364 1.23 46.56 0.11
N LEU A 365 2.31 46.16 -0.58
CA LEU A 365 2.60 44.75 -0.83
C LEU A 365 2.89 43.97 0.45
N ALA A 366 3.62 44.56 1.40
CA ALA A 366 3.87 43.96 2.70
C ALA A 366 2.58 43.79 3.51
N ALA A 367 1.69 44.79 3.49
CA ALA A 367 0.39 44.72 4.13
C ALA A 367 -0.51 43.63 3.50
N HIS A 368 -0.50 43.53 2.16
CA HIS A 368 -1.21 42.46 1.44
C HIS A 368 -0.66 41.08 1.79
N LEU A 369 0.66 40.91 1.83
CA LEU A 369 1.30 39.67 2.23
C LEU A 369 0.88 39.26 3.65
N GLN A 370 0.96 40.19 4.60
CA GLN A 370 0.57 39.94 5.99
C GLN A 370 -0.91 39.57 6.11
N ALA A 371 -1.79 40.18 5.31
CA ALA A 371 -3.21 39.83 5.28
C ALA A 371 -3.45 38.40 4.75
N GLU A 372 -2.75 38.00 3.69
CA GLU A 372 -2.85 36.64 3.14
C GLU A 372 -2.22 35.59 4.06
N GLU A 373 -1.11 35.90 4.74
CA GLU A 373 -0.53 35.03 5.76
C GLU A 373 -1.50 34.79 6.91
N LYS A 374 -2.15 35.85 7.40
CA LYS A 374 -3.17 35.73 8.44
C LYS A 374 -4.35 34.87 7.98
N ARG A 375 -4.85 35.07 6.75
CA ARG A 375 -5.93 34.24 6.16
C ARG A 375 -5.53 32.76 6.05
N ARG A 376 -4.28 32.49 5.67
CA ARG A 376 -3.73 31.12 5.62
C ARG A 376 -3.71 30.50 7.02
N ASP A 377 -3.23 31.24 8.01
CA ASP A 377 -3.09 30.74 9.38
C ASP A 377 -4.47 30.50 10.01
N ASP A 378 -5.43 31.40 9.82
CA ASP A 378 -6.84 31.22 10.24
C ASP A 378 -7.46 29.99 9.55
N GLY A 379 -7.19 29.79 8.26
CA GLY A 379 -7.64 28.62 7.50
C GLY A 379 -7.04 27.32 8.03
N LYS A 380 -5.74 27.32 8.35
CA LYS A 380 -5.04 26.18 8.93
C LYS A 380 -5.60 25.81 10.30
N GLU A 381 -5.81 26.81 11.17
CA GLU A 381 -6.40 26.58 12.49
C GLU A 381 -7.82 25.99 12.38
N ASN A 382 -8.62 26.45 11.42
CA ASN A 382 -9.95 25.89 11.15
C ASN A 382 -9.90 24.44 10.66
N VAL A 383 -8.96 24.10 9.78
CA VAL A 383 -8.78 22.71 9.32
C VAL A 383 -8.32 21.81 10.48
N GLU A 384 -7.40 22.28 11.32
CA GLU A 384 -6.96 21.53 12.51
C GLU A 384 -8.11 21.29 13.50
N LYS A 385 -8.95 22.31 13.74
CA LYS A 385 -10.17 22.21 14.54
C LYS A 385 -11.14 21.17 13.96
N LEU A 386 -11.45 21.26 12.66
CA LEU A 386 -12.35 20.32 11.97
C LEU A 386 -11.81 18.90 11.99
N THR A 387 -10.51 18.71 11.76
CA THR A 387 -9.84 17.40 11.82
C THR A 387 -9.96 16.78 13.21
N ARG A 388 -9.78 17.58 14.27
CA ARG A 388 -9.94 17.13 15.65
C ARG A 388 -11.38 16.71 15.96
N ILE A 389 -12.36 17.47 15.48
CA ILE A 389 -13.78 17.13 15.60
C ILE A 389 -14.08 15.84 14.85
N LEU A 390 -13.64 15.71 13.59
CA LEU A 390 -13.84 14.50 12.78
C LEU A 390 -13.20 13.27 13.41
N SER A 391 -12.00 13.39 13.98
CA SER A 391 -11.34 12.30 14.71
C SER A 391 -12.15 11.86 15.93
N ASN A 392 -12.72 12.80 16.68
CA ASN A 392 -13.57 12.49 17.83
C ASN A 392 -14.89 11.83 17.39
N VAL A 393 -15.51 12.32 16.31
CA VAL A 393 -16.74 11.74 15.74
C VAL A 393 -16.47 10.32 15.26
N ARG A 394 -15.37 10.09 14.52
CA ARG A 394 -14.95 8.76 14.08
C ARG A 394 -14.78 7.80 15.25
N ALA A 395 -14.02 8.18 16.27
CA ALA A 395 -13.84 7.36 17.47
C ALA A 395 -15.17 7.07 18.18
N GLY A 396 -16.08 8.05 18.22
CA GLY A 396 -17.44 7.88 18.77
C GLY A 396 -18.28 6.88 17.97
N ILE A 397 -18.24 6.93 16.64
CA ILE A 397 -18.96 6.00 15.75
C ILE A 397 -18.36 4.59 15.85
N GLU A 398 -17.03 4.46 15.88
CA GLU A 398 -16.36 3.16 16.08
C GLU A 398 -16.74 2.52 17.42
N HIS A 399 -16.76 3.31 18.50
CA HIS A 399 -17.19 2.84 19.82
C HIS A 399 -18.69 2.49 19.86
N LEU A 400 -19.54 3.25 19.18
CA LEU A 400 -20.97 2.92 19.05
C LEU A 400 -21.15 1.58 18.32
N ALA A 401 -20.46 1.40 17.18
CA ALA A 401 -20.53 0.18 16.40
C ALA A 401 -20.06 -1.06 17.19
N ASP A 402 -18.98 -0.92 17.98
CA ASP A 402 -18.47 -1.97 18.86
C ASP A 402 -19.52 -2.39 19.91
N LYS A 403 -20.16 -1.43 20.59
CA LYS A 403 -21.26 -1.72 21.52
C LYS A 403 -22.44 -2.44 20.87
N MET A 404 -22.68 -2.18 19.59
CA MET A 404 -23.80 -2.73 18.85
C MET A 404 -23.47 -4.01 18.07
N GLN A 405 -22.28 -4.60 18.26
CA GLN A 405 -21.88 -5.83 17.55
C GLN A 405 -22.85 -7.01 17.77
N HIS A 406 -23.54 -7.03 18.91
CA HIS A 406 -24.42 -8.13 19.32
C HIS A 406 -25.84 -8.04 18.72
N VAL A 407 -26.22 -6.89 18.16
CA VAL A 407 -27.53 -6.68 17.52
C VAL A 407 -27.49 -7.26 16.11
N LYS A 408 -28.34 -8.26 15.84
CA LYS A 408 -28.37 -8.98 14.55
C LYS A 408 -29.37 -8.31 13.59
N ILE A 409 -28.84 -7.76 12.49
CA ILE A 409 -29.63 -7.23 11.38
C ILE A 409 -29.79 -8.32 10.30
N PRO A 410 -30.94 -8.40 9.60
CA PRO A 410 -31.09 -9.22 8.40
C PRO A 410 -30.03 -8.90 7.33
N ARG A 411 -29.48 -9.95 6.68
CA ARG A 411 -28.40 -9.85 5.65
C ARG A 411 -28.71 -8.93 4.46
N SER A 412 -29.97 -8.51 4.29
CA SER A 412 -30.43 -7.59 3.25
C SER A 412 -29.85 -6.18 3.35
N HIS A 413 -29.34 -5.77 4.52
CA HIS A 413 -28.93 -4.38 4.79
C HIS A 413 -27.44 -4.20 5.07
N LEU A 414 -26.64 -5.27 4.93
CA LEU A 414 -25.18 -5.17 5.04
C LEU A 414 -24.62 -4.65 3.71
N PRO A 415 -23.74 -3.63 3.72
CA PRO A 415 -23.04 -3.18 2.53
C PRO A 415 -22.29 -4.35 1.86
N THR A 416 -22.52 -4.54 0.56
CA THR A 416 -21.93 -5.64 -0.24
C THR A 416 -20.42 -5.53 -0.39
N VAL A 417 -19.83 -4.38 -0.05
CA VAL A 417 -18.40 -4.07 -0.19
C VAL A 417 -17.82 -3.77 1.19
N GLN A 418 -16.85 -4.56 1.63
CA GLN A 418 -16.07 -4.25 2.83
C GLN A 418 -15.02 -3.20 2.46
N LEU A 419 -15.31 -1.94 2.75
CA LEU A 419 -14.35 -0.86 2.57
C LEU A 419 -13.20 -0.97 3.60
N PRO A 420 -11.96 -0.64 3.21
CA PRO A 420 -10.83 -0.70 4.11
C PRO A 420 -11.01 0.27 5.30
N PRO A 421 -10.58 -0.08 6.52
CA PRO A 421 -10.67 0.78 7.72
C PRO A 421 -9.96 2.14 7.60
N SER A 422 -9.14 2.31 6.57
CA SER A 422 -8.43 3.56 6.25
C SER A 422 -9.24 4.53 5.38
N SER A 423 -10.38 4.11 4.80
CA SER A 423 -11.22 4.96 3.97
C SER A 423 -12.09 5.88 4.83
N GLU A 424 -12.30 7.14 4.41
CA GLU A 424 -13.27 8.04 5.05
C GLU A 424 -14.71 7.54 4.86
N GLU A 425 -14.98 6.85 3.76
CA GLU A 425 -16.29 6.24 3.46
C GLU A 425 -16.63 5.09 4.43
N TYR A 426 -15.63 4.45 5.04
CA TYR A 426 -15.84 3.41 6.04
C TYR A 426 -16.61 3.93 7.27
N VAL A 427 -16.37 5.17 7.69
CA VAL A 427 -17.05 5.77 8.84
C VAL A 427 -18.53 6.03 8.53
N LEU A 428 -18.85 6.41 7.29
CA LEU A 428 -20.22 6.64 6.84
C LEU A 428 -21.01 5.33 6.77
N ASP A 429 -20.40 4.27 6.25
CA ASP A 429 -21.00 2.93 6.26
C ASP A 429 -21.23 2.43 7.69
N LEU A 430 -20.25 2.63 8.58
CA LEU A 430 -20.36 2.24 9.98
C LEU A 430 -21.47 3.00 10.71
N LEU A 431 -21.64 4.29 10.39
CA LEU A 431 -22.74 5.12 10.89
C LEU A 431 -24.09 4.61 10.38
N SER A 432 -24.22 4.30 9.09
CA SER A 432 -25.46 3.78 8.50
C SER A 432 -25.87 2.43 9.10
N ILE A 433 -24.91 1.52 9.30
CA ILE A 433 -25.15 0.24 9.98
C ILE A 433 -25.60 0.48 11.43
N SER A 434 -24.94 1.41 12.14
CA SER A 434 -25.28 1.74 13.52
C SER A 434 -26.69 2.33 13.64
N GLU A 435 -27.08 3.22 12.72
CA GLU A 435 -28.43 3.79 12.63
C GLU A 435 -29.50 2.69 12.45
N GLN A 436 -29.29 1.77 11.49
CA GLN A 436 -30.23 0.67 11.25
C GLN A 436 -30.38 -0.25 12.47
N LYS A 437 -29.27 -0.58 13.14
CA LYS A 437 -29.32 -1.36 14.38
C LYS A 437 -30.09 -0.62 15.47
N LEU A 438 -29.92 0.70 15.58
CA LEU A 438 -30.59 1.51 16.61
C LEU A 438 -32.09 1.55 16.33
N LEU A 439 -32.49 1.73 15.07
CA LEU A 439 -33.90 1.71 14.66
C LEU A 439 -34.56 0.36 14.98
N GLN A 440 -33.88 -0.75 14.69
CA GLN A 440 -34.37 -2.09 15.05
C GLN A 440 -34.50 -2.24 16.57
N LEU A 441 -33.52 -1.78 17.34
CA LEU A 441 -33.56 -1.85 18.80
C LEU A 441 -34.68 -0.99 19.39
N MET A 442 -34.94 0.17 18.79
CA MET A 442 -36.05 1.04 19.15
C MET A 442 -37.40 0.38 18.87
N GLU A 443 -37.56 -0.31 17.72
CA GLU A 443 -38.76 -1.07 17.39
C GLU A 443 -38.96 -2.25 18.36
N GLU A 444 -37.91 -2.99 18.69
CA GLU A 444 -37.95 -4.10 19.65
C GLU A 444 -38.30 -3.67 21.09
N LEU A 445 -37.97 -2.43 21.45
CA LEU A 445 -38.29 -1.82 22.74
C LEU A 445 -39.63 -1.08 22.74
N GLN A 446 -40.22 -0.85 21.56
CA GLN A 446 -41.46 -0.09 21.43
C GLN A 446 -42.61 -0.83 22.13
N GLY A 447 -43.23 -0.18 23.12
CA GLY A 447 -44.33 -0.75 23.90
C GLY A 447 -43.92 -1.61 25.10
N LYS A 448 -42.62 -1.75 25.39
CA LYS A 448 -42.11 -2.38 26.62
C LYS A 448 -41.84 -1.34 27.70
N ASP A 449 -42.10 -1.67 28.96
CA ASP A 449 -41.70 -0.83 30.09
C ASP A 449 -40.19 -1.00 30.36
N LEU A 450 -39.43 0.06 30.12
CA LEU A 450 -37.98 0.08 30.31
C LEU A 450 -37.57 -0.32 31.73
N ALA A 451 -38.36 0.02 32.75
CA ALA A 451 -38.04 -0.29 34.13
C ALA A 451 -38.12 -1.82 34.40
N VAL A 452 -39.06 -2.50 33.74
CA VAL A 452 -39.21 -3.95 33.83
C VAL A 452 -38.08 -4.65 33.08
N VAL A 453 -37.77 -4.20 31.85
CA VAL A 453 -36.70 -4.77 31.03
C VAL A 453 -35.33 -4.61 31.70
N LEU A 454 -35.04 -3.45 32.29
CA LEU A 454 -33.78 -3.22 33.02
C LEU A 454 -33.65 -4.13 34.24
N LYS A 455 -34.76 -4.36 34.96
CA LYS A 455 -34.78 -5.26 36.11
C LYS A 455 -34.57 -6.72 35.70
N GLU A 456 -35.20 -7.16 34.62
CA GLU A 456 -34.99 -8.50 34.04
C GLU A 456 -33.54 -8.69 33.58
N MET A 457 -32.93 -7.67 32.98
CA MET A 457 -31.52 -7.67 32.60
C MET A 457 -30.58 -7.73 33.81
N GLU A 458 -30.84 -6.97 34.87
CA GLU A 458 -30.07 -7.07 36.13
C GLU A 458 -30.19 -8.47 36.74
N GLU A 459 -31.38 -9.06 36.76
CA GLU A 459 -31.60 -10.42 37.25
C GLU A 459 -30.91 -11.48 36.38
N GLU A 460 -30.84 -11.28 35.06
CA GLU A 460 -30.04 -12.12 34.14
C GLU A 460 -28.54 -11.97 34.36
N GLU A 461 -28.04 -10.75 34.58
CA GLU A 461 -26.63 -10.49 34.81
C GLU A 461 -26.17 -11.07 36.15
N VAL A 462 -26.99 -10.94 37.20
CA VAL A 462 -26.76 -11.58 38.50
C VAL A 462 -26.78 -13.10 38.35
N ARG A 463 -27.72 -13.67 37.57
CA ARG A 463 -27.75 -15.12 37.27
C ARG A 463 -26.52 -15.57 36.50
N ALA A 464 -26.08 -14.83 35.49
CA ALA A 464 -24.90 -15.14 34.70
C ALA A 464 -23.61 -15.07 35.55
N ASN A 465 -23.49 -14.06 36.41
CA ASN A 465 -22.37 -13.91 37.32
C ASN A 465 -22.36 -15.00 38.39
N THR A 466 -23.51 -15.35 38.97
CA THR A 466 -23.60 -16.50 39.90
C THR A 466 -23.28 -17.81 39.21
N TRP A 467 -23.68 -18.01 37.96
CA TRP A 467 -23.32 -19.20 37.17
C TRP A 467 -21.81 -19.25 36.87
N LYS A 468 -21.19 -18.12 36.50
CA LYS A 468 -19.74 -18.02 36.33
C LYS A 468 -19.00 -18.34 37.63
N TRP A 469 -19.46 -17.80 38.76
CA TRP A 469 -18.91 -18.10 40.08
C TRP A 469 -19.11 -19.57 40.48
N ALA A 470 -20.27 -20.15 40.21
CA ALA A 470 -20.55 -21.56 40.48
C ALA A 470 -19.65 -22.47 39.63
N ASN A 471 -19.43 -22.13 38.35
CA ASN A 471 -18.56 -22.86 37.46
C ASN A 471 -17.08 -22.75 37.89
N LEU A 472 -16.63 -21.55 38.26
CA LEU A 472 -15.29 -21.34 38.81
C LEU A 472 -15.09 -22.12 40.12
N LYS A 473 -16.08 -22.09 41.02
CA LYS A 473 -16.07 -22.84 42.29
C LYS A 473 -16.03 -24.34 42.06
N TRP A 474 -16.84 -24.87 41.14
CA TRP A 474 -16.84 -26.29 40.77
C TRP A 474 -15.50 -26.74 40.19
N ASN A 475 -14.88 -25.90 39.35
CA ASN A 475 -13.56 -26.17 38.79
C ASN A 475 -12.47 -26.22 39.88
N ILE A 476 -12.49 -25.27 40.83
CA ILE A 476 -11.55 -25.23 41.97
C ILE A 476 -11.75 -26.45 42.88
N GLU A 477 -12.99 -26.80 43.24
CA GLU A 477 -13.29 -27.95 44.11
C GLU A 477 -12.89 -29.28 43.48
N ASN A 478 -13.08 -29.44 42.17
CA ASN A 478 -12.65 -30.66 41.47
C ASN A 478 -11.13 -30.73 41.31
N LYS A 479 -10.46 -29.61 41.03
CA LYS A 479 -8.99 -29.57 40.95
C LYS A 479 -8.35 -29.97 42.29
N ASN A 480 -8.87 -29.43 43.40
CA ASN A 480 -8.41 -29.79 44.75
C ASN A 480 -8.72 -31.26 45.11
N LYS A 481 -9.87 -31.82 44.70
CA LYS A 481 -10.19 -33.24 44.93
C LYS A 481 -9.27 -34.18 44.17
N PHE A 482 -8.88 -33.85 42.94
CA PHE A 482 -7.95 -34.65 42.15
C PHE A 482 -6.53 -34.64 42.74
N GLU A 483 -6.02 -33.48 43.18
CA GLU A 483 -4.70 -33.40 43.83
C GLU A 483 -4.64 -34.17 45.16
N VAL A 484 -5.66 -34.06 46.02
CA VAL A 484 -5.72 -34.78 47.31
C VAL A 484 -5.84 -36.31 47.10
N LYS A 485 -6.53 -36.77 46.06
CA LYS A 485 -6.63 -38.21 45.73
C LYS A 485 -5.31 -38.80 45.28
N ILE A 486 -4.49 -38.04 44.55
CA ILE A 486 -3.16 -38.48 44.10
C ILE A 486 -2.20 -38.59 45.29
N ASP A 487 -2.20 -37.59 46.19
CA ASP A 487 -1.33 -37.58 47.38
C ASP A 487 -1.66 -38.71 48.38
N THR A 488 -2.95 -38.98 48.61
CA THR A 488 -3.39 -40.09 49.49
C THR A 488 -3.08 -41.47 48.93
N HIS A 489 -3.20 -41.67 47.61
CA HIS A 489 -2.85 -42.94 46.98
C HIS A 489 -1.33 -43.20 47.02
N SER A 490 -0.53 -42.14 46.82
CA SER A 490 0.93 -42.20 46.91
C SER A 490 1.40 -42.54 48.34
N LYS A 491 0.82 -41.89 49.36
CA LYS A 491 1.10 -42.18 50.78
C LYS A 491 0.69 -43.60 51.20
N MET A 492 -0.47 -44.09 50.74
CA MET A 492 -0.93 -45.47 50.99
C MET A 492 0.01 -46.51 50.35
N HIS A 493 0.54 -46.24 49.15
CA HIS A 493 1.49 -47.13 48.50
C HIS A 493 2.80 -47.26 49.30
N ILE A 494 3.30 -46.14 49.84
CA ILE A 494 4.51 -46.11 50.69
C ILE A 494 4.27 -46.89 52.00
N ILE A 495 3.14 -46.67 52.67
CA ILE A 495 2.79 -47.37 53.92
C ILE A 495 2.67 -48.89 53.70
N ASN A 496 2.04 -49.31 52.59
CA ASN A 496 1.94 -50.74 52.26
C ASN A 496 3.30 -51.38 52.02
N LYS A 497 4.23 -50.69 51.34
CA LYS A 497 5.62 -51.16 51.17
C LYS A 497 6.32 -51.36 52.52
N TYR A 498 6.18 -50.41 53.45
CA TYR A 498 6.76 -50.53 54.79
C TYR A 498 6.14 -51.70 55.59
N LEU A 499 4.82 -51.88 55.53
CA LEU A 499 4.14 -52.98 56.19
C LEU A 499 4.55 -54.35 55.61
N GLN A 500 4.78 -54.42 54.30
CA GLN A 500 5.24 -55.64 53.63
C GLN A 500 6.67 -56.00 54.04
N ALA A 501 7.56 -55.00 54.12
CA ALA A 501 8.91 -55.17 54.65
C ALA A 501 8.91 -55.62 56.13
N TYR A 502 8.01 -55.05 56.93
CA TYR A 502 7.87 -55.44 58.34
C TYR A 502 7.34 -56.88 58.50
N ARG A 503 6.38 -57.29 57.67
CA ARG A 503 5.88 -58.68 57.64
C ARG A 503 6.97 -59.67 57.25
N GLN A 504 7.81 -59.34 56.27
CA GLN A 504 8.94 -60.19 55.86
C GLN A 504 9.95 -60.33 57.02
N LYS A 505 10.29 -59.22 57.68
CA LYS A 505 11.22 -59.23 58.81
C LYS A 505 10.69 -60.04 60.01
N VAL A 506 9.38 -60.01 60.27
CA VAL A 506 8.73 -60.84 61.30
C VAL A 506 8.71 -62.31 60.91
N PHE A 507 8.53 -62.63 59.62
CA PHE A 507 8.61 -64.01 59.11
C PHE A 507 10.01 -64.59 59.28
N ASP A 508 11.05 -63.83 58.92
CA ASP A 508 12.46 -64.24 59.04
C ASP A 508 12.87 -64.46 60.52
N LEU A 509 12.41 -63.58 61.42
CA LEU A 509 12.62 -63.72 62.87
C LEU A 509 11.89 -64.93 63.47
N ARG A 510 10.78 -65.37 62.88
CA ARG A 510 10.04 -66.57 63.32
C ARG A 510 10.70 -67.86 62.85
N HIS A 511 11.29 -67.87 61.66
CA HIS A 511 12.04 -69.03 61.16
C HIS A 511 13.34 -69.26 61.93
N ASN A 512 14.11 -68.20 62.23
CA ASN A 512 15.35 -68.31 62.99
C ASN A 512 15.18 -68.75 64.46
N ARG A 513 13.96 -68.76 65.02
CA ARG A 513 13.67 -69.31 66.35
C ARG A 513 13.35 -70.81 66.35
N VAL A 514 13.04 -71.41 65.20
CA VAL A 514 12.66 -72.82 65.08
C VAL A 514 13.89 -73.71 64.86
N ASP A 515 14.98 -73.17 64.28
CA ASP A 515 16.21 -73.95 64.04
C ASP A 515 17.13 -74.12 65.27
N VAL A 516 16.90 -73.39 66.37
CA VAL A 516 17.73 -73.49 67.59
C VAL A 516 17.31 -74.66 68.51
N GLN A 517 16.17 -75.32 68.25
CA GLN A 517 15.68 -76.42 69.07
C GLN A 517 16.01 -77.84 68.56
N ILE A 518 16.75 -77.98 67.45
CA ILE A 518 17.08 -79.30 66.86
C ILE A 518 18.58 -79.37 66.50
N ALA A 519 19.47 -79.33 67.50
CA ALA A 519 20.85 -79.78 67.33
C ALA A 519 21.50 -80.20 68.67
N GLY A 520 21.21 -81.43 69.09
CA GLY A 520 22.19 -82.42 69.56
C GLY A 520 23.14 -82.08 70.72
N TYR A 521 22.91 -82.76 71.86
CA TYR A 521 23.90 -83.11 72.88
C TYR A 521 25.23 -83.61 72.27
N LYS A 522 26.35 -82.98 72.61
CA LYS A 522 27.65 -83.64 72.87
C LYS A 522 28.60 -82.71 73.64
N ARG A 523 29.02 -83.18 74.81
CA ARG A 523 30.19 -82.72 75.59
C ARG A 523 31.44 -82.78 74.71
N VAL A 524 32.28 -81.74 74.68
CA VAL A 524 33.74 -81.76 74.87
C VAL A 524 34.23 -80.32 75.12
N ASN A 525 35.28 -80.26 75.94
CA ASN A 525 36.00 -79.18 76.59
C ASN A 525 36.93 -78.39 75.61
N ILE A 526 37.54 -77.31 76.12
CA ILE A 526 38.78 -76.61 75.69
C ILE A 526 38.61 -75.23 75.01
N ARG A 527 38.94 -74.20 75.84
CA ARG A 527 39.86 -73.05 75.69
C ARG A 527 40.02 -72.26 74.38
N GLU A 528 40.35 -70.98 74.62
CA GLU A 528 41.11 -70.03 73.77
C GLU A 528 40.34 -69.49 72.56
N ALA A 529 40.54 -68.27 72.06
CA ALA A 529 41.21 -67.05 72.48
C ALA A 529 40.91 -66.01 71.38
N GLY A 530 40.79 -64.75 71.76
CA GLY A 530 41.38 -63.65 70.99
C GLY A 530 40.54 -62.99 69.89
N VAL A 531 40.34 -61.68 70.02
CA VAL A 531 41.07 -60.64 69.24
C VAL A 531 40.66 -60.64 67.76
N PHE A 532 39.72 -59.78 67.38
CA PHE A 532 39.97 -58.51 66.67
C PHE A 532 38.70 -57.66 66.63
#